data_AF-A0A9X8QVY2-F1
#
_entry.id   AF-A0A9X8QVY2-F1
#
_cell.length_a   1.000
_cell.length_b   1.000
_cell.length_c   1.000
_cell.angle_alpha   90.00
_cell.angle_beta   90.00
_cell.angle_gamma   90.00
#
_symmetry.space_group_name_H-M   'P 1'
#
loop_
_entity.id
_entity.type
_entity.pdbx_description
1 polymer ?
#
loop_
_entity_poly.entity_id
_entity_poly.type
_entity_poly.pdbx_seq_one_letter_code
_entity_poly.pdbx_strand_id
1 'polypeptide(L)'
;MVSNIPRHPFPTGNAEEGLAVLQSSAQKLIDGLEARSTRLGDALGTTLMLAKAHCLMDPRAAIFPTWDAWVNAMQVGSAVFAAATTTEARVECRIAHKDRILQATGSQWYVHPNTWLTAFYLAVVCRERDRITALSQVPLSLLRENGSRFDEFQFAWIDTLQTYWLGGPDLGQKLVAAVDGTDPETVTDPETVGKLMYPAMEMFHRIVRKDHAGFNRALVAALQWHKEYWTAEDRAATIPGLVALAPLAMACIAHDAGIPIEVESEYLPAVLIKRNWCGEFPT
;
A
#
# COMPACT_ATOMS: atom_id res chain seq x y z
N MET A 1 -1.54 27.57 1.58
CA MET A 1 -0.29 27.66 2.38
C MET A 1 0.18 26.23 2.53
N VAL A 2 1.38 25.89 2.06
CA VAL A 2 1.85 24.49 2.11
C VAL A 2 2.14 24.11 3.57
N SER A 3 1.55 23.02 4.05
CA SER A 3 1.82 22.49 5.39
C SER A 3 2.99 21.51 5.31
N ASN A 4 3.96 21.62 6.22
CA ASN A 4 5.10 20.70 6.29
C ASN A 4 5.00 19.81 7.53
N ILE A 5 4.99 18.49 7.35
CA ILE A 5 4.99 17.49 8.43
C ILE A 5 6.28 16.65 8.35
N PRO A 6 7.34 16.98 9.12
CA PRO A 6 8.61 16.27 9.06
C PRO A 6 8.50 14.87 9.66
N ARG A 7 9.26 13.92 9.09
CA ARG A 7 9.34 12.57 9.64
C ARG A 7 10.03 12.57 11.00
N HIS A 8 9.73 11.56 11.81
CA HIS A 8 10.43 11.37 13.08
C HIS A 8 11.91 11.03 12.84
N PRO A 9 12.81 11.37 13.78
CA PRO A 9 14.21 10.96 13.67
C PRO A 9 14.31 9.44 13.53
N PHE A 10 15.10 8.99 12.55
CA PHE A 10 15.34 7.57 12.30
C PHE A 10 16.86 7.31 12.25
N PRO A 11 17.38 6.27 12.92
CA PRO A 11 18.82 5.99 12.92
C PRO A 11 19.36 5.68 11.51
N THR A 12 20.41 6.38 11.08
CA THR A 12 21.00 6.22 9.73
C THR A 12 22.41 5.61 9.72
N GLY A 13 23.03 5.36 10.89
CA GLY A 13 24.44 4.98 11.00
C GLY A 13 24.84 3.77 10.16
N ASN A 14 23.95 2.77 10.03
CA ASN A 14 24.18 1.57 9.22
C ASN A 14 23.14 1.44 8.08
N ALA A 15 22.57 2.56 7.62
CA ALA A 15 21.47 2.53 6.65
C ALA A 15 21.86 1.88 5.32
N GLU A 16 23.05 2.18 4.81
CA GLU A 16 23.54 1.64 3.53
C GLU A 16 23.76 0.12 3.60
N GLU A 17 24.40 -0.37 4.67
CA GLU A 17 24.61 -1.80 4.90
C GLU A 17 23.27 -2.54 5.09
N GLY A 18 22.38 -1.98 5.90
CA GLY A 18 21.04 -2.53 6.10
C GLY A 18 20.23 -2.61 4.80
N LEU A 19 20.33 -1.57 3.97
CA LEU A 19 19.69 -1.53 2.65
C LEU A 19 20.26 -2.59 1.71
N ALA A 20 21.58 -2.78 1.69
CA ALA A 20 22.22 -3.82 0.88
C ALA A 20 21.79 -5.24 1.30
N VAL A 21 21.65 -5.49 2.60
CA VAL A 21 21.14 -6.78 3.13
C VAL A 21 19.68 -7.01 2.73
N LEU A 22 18.83 -5.99 2.84
CA LEU A 22 17.43 -6.06 2.41
C LEU A 22 17.31 -6.27 0.90
N GLN A 23 18.12 -5.58 0.09
CA GLN A 23 18.19 -5.76 -1.36
C GLN A 23 18.53 -7.20 -1.73
N SER A 24 19.59 -7.77 -1.11
CA SER A 24 19.98 -9.15 -1.33
C SER A 24 18.88 -10.14 -0.94
N SER A 25 18.21 -9.89 0.20
CA SER A 25 17.11 -10.72 0.68
C SER A 25 15.89 -10.68 -0.24
N ALA A 26 15.50 -9.49 -0.70
CA ALA A 26 14.43 -9.29 -1.66
C ALA A 26 14.72 -10.02 -2.99
N GLN A 27 15.93 -9.83 -3.54
CA GLN A 27 16.34 -10.47 -4.78
C GLN A 27 16.30 -12.00 -4.68
N LYS A 28 16.85 -12.56 -3.58
CA LYS A 28 16.84 -14.00 -3.33
C LYS A 28 15.43 -14.57 -3.25
N LEU A 29 14.50 -13.85 -2.63
CA LEU A 29 13.09 -14.25 -2.56
C LEU A 29 12.44 -14.24 -3.95
N ILE A 30 12.62 -13.15 -4.70
CA ILE A 30 12.09 -12.98 -6.07
C ILE A 30 12.60 -14.09 -7.00
N ASP A 31 13.89 -14.39 -6.95
CA ASP A 31 14.50 -15.41 -7.81
C ASP A 31 14.03 -16.84 -7.48
N GLY A 32 13.61 -17.07 -6.23
CA GLY A 32 13.04 -18.34 -5.79
C GLY A 32 11.56 -18.54 -6.13
N LEU A 33 10.83 -17.53 -6.63
CA LEU A 33 9.37 -17.59 -6.76
C LEU A 33 8.86 -18.61 -7.78
N GLU A 34 9.60 -18.86 -8.88
CA GLU A 34 9.22 -19.86 -9.87
C GLU A 34 9.35 -21.29 -9.31
N ALA A 35 10.33 -21.51 -8.42
CA ALA A 35 10.52 -22.79 -7.74
C ALA A 35 9.57 -22.98 -6.54
N ARG A 36 9.18 -21.88 -5.86
CA ARG A 36 8.32 -21.92 -4.67
C ARG A 36 7.42 -20.70 -4.59
N SER A 37 6.35 -20.69 -5.39
CA SER A 37 5.40 -19.57 -5.46
C SER A 37 4.65 -19.32 -4.15
N THR A 38 4.61 -20.30 -3.24
CA THR A 38 4.08 -20.11 -1.88
C THR A 38 4.89 -19.12 -1.01
N ARG A 39 6.04 -18.63 -1.48
CA ARG A 39 6.83 -17.56 -0.82
C ARG A 39 6.44 -16.14 -1.22
N LEU A 40 5.38 -15.96 -2.02
CA LEU A 40 4.91 -14.63 -2.44
C LEU A 40 4.62 -13.69 -1.25
N GLY A 41 4.09 -14.21 -0.14
CA GLY A 41 3.90 -13.42 1.09
C GLY A 41 5.21 -12.86 1.67
N ASP A 42 6.23 -13.71 1.84
CA ASP A 42 7.57 -13.30 2.32
C ASP A 42 8.22 -12.29 1.37
N ALA A 43 8.09 -12.54 0.06
CA ALA A 43 8.62 -11.68 -0.97
C ALA A 43 7.96 -10.30 -0.93
N LEU A 44 6.64 -10.23 -0.78
CA LEU A 44 5.91 -8.96 -0.65
C LEU A 44 6.35 -8.19 0.59
N GLY A 45 6.41 -8.86 1.75
CA GLY A 45 6.86 -8.22 2.99
C GLY A 45 8.25 -7.62 2.86
N THR A 46 9.19 -8.38 2.29
CA THR A 46 10.60 -7.97 2.14
C THR A 46 10.77 -6.86 1.11
N THR A 47 10.11 -6.97 -0.05
CA THR A 47 10.18 -5.93 -1.11
C THR A 47 9.51 -4.63 -0.69
N LEU A 48 8.40 -4.68 0.06
CA LEU A 48 7.79 -3.48 0.64
C LEU A 48 8.70 -2.83 1.69
N MET A 49 9.34 -3.63 2.55
CA MET A 49 10.31 -3.10 3.51
C MET A 49 11.48 -2.41 2.79
N LEU A 50 12.02 -3.03 1.74
CA LEU A 50 13.06 -2.45 0.91
C LEU A 50 12.62 -1.11 0.29
N ALA A 51 11.45 -1.06 -0.35
CA ALA A 51 10.90 0.15 -0.95
C ALA A 51 10.76 1.31 0.06
N LYS A 52 10.27 1.01 1.27
CA LYS A 52 10.19 1.99 2.36
C LYS A 52 11.56 2.41 2.89
N ALA A 53 12.51 1.47 2.99
CA ALA A 53 13.86 1.72 3.46
C ALA A 53 14.64 2.64 2.51
N HIS A 54 14.44 2.52 1.20
CA HIS A 54 15.02 3.47 0.23
C HIS A 54 14.61 4.93 0.52
N CYS A 55 13.38 5.15 1.00
CA CYS A 55 12.91 6.48 1.39
C CYS A 55 13.59 7.04 2.67
N LEU A 56 14.47 6.28 3.33
CA LEU A 56 15.33 6.84 4.38
C LEU A 56 16.38 7.78 3.79
N MET A 57 17.09 7.33 2.76
CA MET A 57 18.17 8.09 2.09
C MET A 57 17.67 8.92 0.91
N ASP A 58 16.55 8.53 0.31
CA ASP A 58 15.86 9.26 -0.76
C ASP A 58 14.41 9.57 -0.36
N PRO A 59 14.20 10.52 0.58
CA PRO A 59 12.87 10.80 1.15
C PRO A 59 11.85 11.32 0.13
N ARG A 60 12.30 11.75 -1.05
CA ARG A 60 11.43 12.21 -2.14
C ARG A 60 11.12 11.12 -3.15
N ALA A 61 11.80 9.96 -3.11
CA ALA A 61 11.77 8.91 -4.13
C ALA A 61 12.21 9.42 -5.53
N ALA A 62 13.25 10.25 -5.55
CA ALA A 62 13.72 10.94 -6.73
C ALA A 62 14.75 10.16 -7.57
N ILE A 63 15.29 9.05 -7.06
CA ILE A 63 16.25 8.23 -7.81
C ILE A 63 15.63 6.92 -8.28
N PHE A 64 16.13 6.41 -9.41
CA PHE A 64 15.64 5.19 -10.04
C PHE A 64 15.63 3.97 -9.10
N PRO A 65 16.68 3.68 -8.30
CA PRO A 65 16.65 2.53 -7.38
C PRO A 65 15.48 2.55 -6.39
N THR A 66 15.11 3.73 -5.90
CA THR A 66 13.94 3.87 -5.02
C THR A 66 12.68 3.53 -5.79
N TRP A 67 12.46 4.14 -6.96
CA TRP A 67 11.30 3.84 -7.80
C TRP A 67 11.21 2.36 -8.17
N ASP A 68 12.31 1.74 -8.57
CA ASP A 68 12.36 0.33 -8.94
C ASP A 68 11.95 -0.59 -7.78
N ALA A 69 12.39 -0.29 -6.55
CA ALA A 69 11.96 -1.02 -5.36
C ALA A 69 10.44 -0.94 -5.14
N TRP A 70 9.82 0.21 -5.40
CA TRP A 70 8.35 0.37 -5.34
C TRP A 70 7.64 -0.45 -6.43
N VAL A 71 8.15 -0.44 -7.66
CA VAL A 71 7.64 -1.27 -8.76
C VAL A 71 7.76 -2.76 -8.42
N ASN A 72 8.89 -3.20 -7.89
CA ASN A 72 9.09 -4.59 -7.49
C ASN A 72 8.11 -5.04 -6.40
N ALA A 73 7.91 -4.21 -5.37
CA ALA A 73 6.92 -4.48 -4.33
C ALA A 73 5.49 -4.57 -4.90
N MET A 74 5.14 -3.65 -5.80
CA MET A 74 3.84 -3.63 -6.48
C MET A 74 3.61 -4.88 -7.36
N GLN A 75 4.62 -5.28 -8.13
CA GLN A 75 4.57 -6.46 -9.00
C GLN A 75 4.39 -7.74 -8.18
N VAL A 76 5.15 -7.91 -7.09
CA VAL A 76 5.01 -9.05 -6.18
C VAL A 76 3.64 -9.03 -5.49
N GLY A 77 3.17 -7.88 -5.03
CA GLY A 77 1.85 -7.74 -4.41
C GLY A 77 0.70 -8.10 -5.34
N SER A 78 0.80 -7.72 -6.63
CA SER A 78 -0.17 -8.13 -7.65
C SER A 78 -0.09 -9.63 -7.94
N ALA A 79 1.12 -10.19 -7.97
CA ALA A 79 1.35 -11.61 -8.22
C ALA A 79 0.80 -12.52 -7.11
N VAL A 80 0.79 -12.07 -5.85
CA VAL A 80 0.09 -12.75 -4.74
C VAL A 80 -1.34 -13.10 -5.14
N PHE A 81 -2.10 -12.11 -5.60
CA PHE A 81 -3.51 -12.32 -5.92
C PHE A 81 -3.72 -12.99 -7.26
N ALA A 82 -2.90 -12.70 -8.28
CA ALA A 82 -2.96 -13.41 -9.56
C ALA A 82 -2.76 -14.92 -9.39
N ALA A 83 -1.78 -15.34 -8.56
CA ALA A 83 -1.54 -16.74 -8.27
C ALA A 83 -2.59 -17.37 -7.34
N ALA A 84 -3.26 -16.57 -6.51
CA ALA A 84 -4.33 -17.04 -5.61
C ALA A 84 -5.67 -17.22 -6.33
N THR A 85 -5.97 -16.41 -7.35
CA THR A 85 -7.27 -16.40 -8.05
C THR A 85 -7.28 -17.09 -9.40
N THR A 86 -6.11 -17.43 -9.96
CA THR A 86 -6.05 -18.11 -11.27
C THR A 86 -6.76 -19.47 -11.24
N THR A 87 -7.47 -19.80 -12.32
CA THR A 87 -8.08 -21.11 -12.55
C THR A 87 -7.13 -22.09 -13.24
N GLU A 88 -6.04 -21.57 -13.81
CA GLU A 88 -5.01 -22.35 -14.46
C GLU A 88 -3.99 -22.87 -13.45
N ALA A 89 -3.25 -23.93 -13.77
CA ALA A 89 -2.20 -24.47 -12.90
C ALA A 89 -1.04 -23.48 -12.67
N ARG A 90 -0.88 -22.51 -13.57
CA ARG A 90 0.20 -21.51 -13.57
C ARG A 90 -0.30 -20.17 -14.06
N VAL A 91 0.36 -19.10 -13.63
CA VAL A 91 0.10 -17.72 -14.05
C VAL A 91 1.42 -17.06 -14.43
N GLU A 92 1.40 -16.28 -15.51
CA GLU A 92 2.55 -15.47 -15.92
C GLU A 92 2.47 -14.09 -15.26
N CYS A 93 3.56 -13.67 -14.61
CA CYS A 93 3.65 -12.40 -13.92
C CYS A 93 4.98 -11.71 -14.25
N ARG A 94 4.93 -10.44 -14.69
CA ARG A 94 6.10 -9.56 -14.74
C ARG A 94 6.51 -9.18 -13.30
N ILE A 95 7.71 -9.59 -12.88
CA ILE A 95 8.31 -9.29 -11.57
C ILE A 95 9.81 -9.02 -11.74
N ALA A 96 10.27 -7.85 -11.31
CA ALA A 96 11.67 -7.41 -11.36
C ALA A 96 12.26 -7.56 -12.77
N HIS A 97 11.64 -6.87 -13.72
CA HIS A 97 12.00 -6.85 -15.15
C HIS A 97 11.98 -8.20 -15.89
N LYS A 98 11.52 -9.28 -15.24
CA LYS A 98 11.43 -10.63 -15.82
C LYS A 98 9.98 -11.11 -15.87
N ASP A 99 9.57 -11.71 -16.98
CA ASP A 99 8.35 -12.52 -17.02
C ASP A 99 8.61 -13.86 -16.32
N ARG A 100 7.83 -14.15 -15.28
CA ARG A 100 8.00 -15.32 -14.42
C ARG A 100 6.75 -16.17 -14.47
N ILE A 101 6.93 -17.49 -14.50
CA ILE A 101 5.82 -18.45 -14.45
C ILE A 101 5.66 -18.93 -13.00
N LEU A 102 4.57 -18.51 -12.36
CA LEU A 102 4.26 -18.88 -10.99
C LEU A 102 3.24 -20.02 -10.96
N GLN A 103 3.35 -20.90 -9.98
CA GLN A 103 2.34 -21.92 -9.71
C GLN A 103 1.11 -21.27 -9.10
N ALA A 104 -0.08 -21.78 -9.44
CA ALA A 104 -1.29 -21.46 -8.71
C ALA A 104 -1.13 -21.84 -7.24
N THR A 105 -1.43 -20.91 -6.35
CA THR A 105 -1.26 -21.10 -4.90
C THR A 105 -2.60 -21.27 -4.20
N GLY A 106 -3.69 -20.80 -4.81
CA GLY A 106 -4.99 -20.74 -4.17
C GLY A 106 -4.97 -19.91 -2.87
N SER A 107 -5.82 -20.29 -1.93
CA SER A 107 -5.85 -19.72 -0.59
C SER A 107 -4.54 -20.01 0.17
N GLN A 108 -3.93 -18.96 0.71
CA GLN A 108 -2.70 -19.03 1.50
C GLN A 108 -2.79 -18.13 2.72
N TRP A 109 -2.00 -18.40 3.75
CA TRP A 109 -2.02 -17.63 5.00
C TRP A 109 -1.77 -16.13 4.84
N TYR A 110 -1.14 -15.70 3.75
CA TYR A 110 -0.89 -14.29 3.41
C TYR A 110 -1.96 -13.67 2.49
N VAL A 111 -2.92 -14.45 2.01
CA VAL A 111 -4.04 -13.99 1.16
C VAL A 111 -5.17 -13.55 2.09
N HIS A 112 -5.11 -12.30 2.54
CA HIS A 112 -6.04 -11.72 3.51
C HIS A 112 -6.19 -10.20 3.31
N PRO A 113 -7.14 -9.52 3.99
CA PRO A 113 -7.46 -8.11 3.73
C PRO A 113 -6.28 -7.14 3.76
N ASN A 114 -5.40 -7.22 4.77
CA ASN A 114 -4.22 -6.32 4.84
C ASN A 114 -3.25 -6.47 3.66
N THR A 115 -3.05 -7.69 3.16
CA THR A 115 -2.22 -7.93 1.98
C THR A 115 -2.86 -7.36 0.73
N TRP A 116 -4.19 -7.47 0.61
CA TRP A 116 -4.94 -6.87 -0.50
C TRP A 116 -4.83 -5.36 -0.49
N LEU A 117 -5.07 -4.71 0.67
CA LEU A 117 -4.94 -3.26 0.80
C LEU A 117 -3.52 -2.80 0.45
N THR A 118 -2.51 -3.53 0.91
CA THR A 118 -1.11 -3.26 0.57
C THR A 118 -0.87 -3.32 -0.94
N ALA A 119 -1.29 -4.41 -1.59
CA ALA A 119 -1.13 -4.58 -3.04
C ALA A 119 -1.89 -3.50 -3.83
N PHE A 120 -3.12 -3.18 -3.42
CA PHE A 120 -3.94 -2.13 -4.04
C PHE A 120 -3.28 -0.75 -3.92
N TYR A 121 -2.82 -0.38 -2.73
CA TYR A 121 -2.13 0.90 -2.52
C TYR A 121 -0.84 0.99 -3.33
N LEU A 122 -0.06 -0.10 -3.40
CA LEU A 122 1.13 -0.15 -4.25
C LEU A 122 0.79 0.04 -5.74
N ALA A 123 -0.25 -0.64 -6.24
CA ALA A 123 -0.69 -0.50 -7.63
C ALA A 123 -1.19 0.93 -7.92
N VAL A 124 -1.90 1.56 -6.98
CA VAL A 124 -2.29 2.99 -7.05
C VAL A 124 -1.08 3.90 -7.08
N VAL A 125 -0.08 3.67 -6.23
CA VAL A 125 1.16 4.46 -6.19
C VAL A 125 1.98 4.27 -7.47
N CYS A 126 1.94 3.12 -8.13
CA CYS A 126 2.61 2.94 -9.42
C CYS A 126 1.74 3.34 -10.64
N ARG A 127 0.45 3.64 -10.45
CA ARG A 127 -0.55 3.93 -11.50
C ARG A 127 -0.80 2.76 -12.47
N GLU A 128 -0.66 1.54 -11.98
CA GLU A 128 -0.84 0.32 -12.77
C GLU A 128 -2.31 -0.09 -12.90
N ARG A 129 -3.02 0.55 -13.83
CA ARG A 129 -4.48 0.41 -13.98
C ARG A 129 -4.95 -1.03 -14.16
N ASP A 130 -4.23 -1.83 -14.93
CA ASP A 130 -4.60 -3.23 -15.19
C ASP A 130 -4.48 -4.08 -13.92
N ARG A 131 -3.45 -3.81 -13.12
CA ARG A 131 -3.23 -4.47 -11.82
C ARG A 131 -4.26 -4.01 -10.79
N ILE A 132 -4.59 -2.72 -10.74
CA ILE A 132 -5.69 -2.20 -9.89
C ILE A 132 -7.02 -2.88 -10.27
N THR A 133 -7.28 -3.06 -11.57
CA THR A 133 -8.48 -3.74 -12.07
C THR A 133 -8.51 -5.21 -11.66
N ALA A 134 -7.40 -5.94 -11.85
CA ALA A 134 -7.29 -7.34 -11.45
C ALA A 134 -7.46 -7.51 -9.93
N LEU A 135 -6.82 -6.67 -9.12
CA LEU A 135 -7.01 -6.65 -7.66
C LEU A 135 -8.46 -6.36 -7.29
N SER A 136 -9.12 -5.47 -8.01
CA SER A 136 -10.52 -5.11 -7.76
C SER A 136 -11.51 -6.23 -8.08
N GLN A 137 -11.08 -7.27 -8.78
CA GLN A 137 -11.87 -8.47 -9.10
C GLN A 137 -11.63 -9.62 -8.11
N VAL A 138 -10.70 -9.48 -7.17
CA VAL A 138 -10.44 -10.52 -6.14
C VAL A 138 -11.69 -10.69 -5.27
N PRO A 139 -12.25 -11.91 -5.16
CA PRO A 139 -13.43 -12.15 -4.35
C PRO A 139 -13.18 -11.89 -2.86
N LEU A 140 -14.06 -11.13 -2.20
CA LEU A 140 -14.01 -10.96 -0.74
C LEU A 140 -14.10 -12.30 0.01
N SER A 141 -14.80 -13.29 -0.55
CA SER A 141 -14.90 -14.64 0.02
C SER A 141 -13.52 -15.30 0.16
N LEU A 142 -12.63 -15.14 -0.82
CA LEU A 142 -11.27 -15.65 -0.76
C LEU A 142 -10.48 -14.99 0.38
N LEU A 143 -10.62 -13.67 0.55
CA LEU A 143 -9.96 -12.94 1.65
C LEU A 143 -10.48 -13.37 3.02
N ARG A 144 -11.73 -13.84 3.11
CA ARG A 144 -12.35 -14.32 4.35
C ARG A 144 -11.82 -15.69 4.79
N GLU A 145 -11.35 -16.53 3.87
CA GLU A 145 -10.84 -17.88 4.20
C GLU A 145 -9.67 -17.86 5.20
N ASN A 146 -8.78 -16.87 5.10
CA ASN A 146 -7.70 -16.61 6.07
C ASN A 146 -7.93 -15.30 6.86
N GLY A 147 -9.19 -14.85 6.86
CA GLY A 147 -9.59 -13.51 7.25
C GLY A 147 -10.20 -13.40 8.64
N SER A 148 -10.39 -14.51 9.38
CA SER A 148 -11.19 -14.55 10.61
C SER A 148 -10.66 -13.69 11.76
N ARG A 149 -9.40 -13.25 11.69
CA ARG A 149 -8.74 -12.37 12.67
C ARG A 149 -8.82 -10.88 12.33
N PHE A 150 -9.43 -10.53 11.20
CA PHE A 150 -9.53 -9.16 10.70
C PHE A 150 -10.94 -8.63 10.95
N ASP A 151 -11.02 -7.36 11.33
CA ASP A 151 -12.30 -6.73 11.65
C ASP A 151 -13.13 -6.50 10.37
N GLU A 152 -14.46 -6.57 10.49
CA GLU A 152 -15.39 -6.49 9.34
C GLU A 152 -15.25 -5.20 8.52
N PHE A 153 -14.86 -4.09 9.18
CA PHE A 153 -14.65 -2.80 8.52
C PHE A 153 -13.57 -2.88 7.42
N GLN A 154 -12.60 -3.79 7.54
CA GLN A 154 -11.57 -3.97 6.53
C GLN A 154 -12.13 -4.54 5.24
N PHE A 155 -13.08 -5.48 5.33
CA PHE A 155 -13.77 -6.02 4.17
C PHE A 155 -14.69 -4.98 3.55
N ALA A 156 -15.41 -4.19 4.36
CA ALA A 156 -16.21 -3.07 3.89
C ALA A 156 -15.36 -2.01 3.17
N TRP A 157 -14.14 -1.76 3.67
CA TRP A 157 -13.21 -0.84 3.04
C TRP A 157 -12.68 -1.35 1.70
N ILE A 158 -12.33 -2.64 1.61
CA ILE A 158 -11.97 -3.26 0.33
C ILE A 158 -13.13 -3.19 -0.66
N ASP A 159 -14.35 -3.54 -0.24
CA ASP A 159 -15.55 -3.46 -1.07
C ASP A 159 -15.79 -2.03 -1.58
N THR A 160 -15.55 -1.01 -0.74
CA THR A 160 -15.62 0.41 -1.12
C THR A 160 -14.61 0.73 -2.22
N LEU A 161 -13.35 0.32 -2.08
CA LEU A 161 -12.30 0.56 -3.06
C LEU A 161 -12.56 -0.18 -4.38
N GLN A 162 -13.01 -1.44 -4.32
CA GLN A 162 -13.41 -2.23 -5.49
C GLN A 162 -14.57 -1.56 -6.22
N THR A 163 -15.61 -1.16 -5.48
CA THR A 163 -16.79 -0.48 -6.01
C THR A 163 -16.41 0.84 -6.68
N TYR A 164 -15.56 1.64 -6.04
CA TYR A 164 -15.07 2.89 -6.60
C TYR A 164 -14.34 2.68 -7.93
N TRP A 165 -13.40 1.73 -7.96
CA TRP A 165 -12.59 1.48 -9.16
C TRP A 165 -13.40 0.90 -10.32
N LEU A 166 -14.28 -0.05 -10.03
CA LEU A 166 -15.10 -0.73 -11.03
C LEU A 166 -16.37 0.07 -11.43
N GLY A 167 -16.63 1.21 -10.79
CA GLY A 167 -17.85 2.00 -11.03
C GLY A 167 -19.12 1.30 -10.59
N GLY A 168 -19.07 0.53 -9.50
CA GLY A 168 -20.20 -0.20 -8.94
C GLY A 168 -21.20 0.68 -8.17
N PRO A 169 -22.39 0.13 -7.84
CA PRO A 169 -23.42 0.84 -7.09
C PRO A 169 -23.06 0.98 -5.59
N ASP A 170 -23.82 1.83 -4.89
CA ASP A 170 -23.82 1.93 -3.42
C ASP A 170 -22.49 2.32 -2.77
N LEU A 171 -21.58 2.97 -3.50
CA LEU A 171 -20.28 3.44 -3.00
C LEU A 171 -20.39 4.19 -1.67
N GLY A 172 -21.38 5.09 -1.55
CA GLY A 172 -21.59 5.87 -0.34
C GLY A 172 -21.96 5.01 0.88
N GLN A 173 -22.81 4.00 0.70
CA GLN A 173 -23.23 3.11 1.80
C GLN A 173 -22.07 2.21 2.25
N LYS A 174 -21.28 1.70 1.30
CA LYS A 174 -20.10 0.88 1.58
C LYS A 174 -19.03 1.67 2.36
N LEU A 175 -18.80 2.92 1.96
CA LEU A 175 -17.88 3.81 2.67
C LEU A 175 -18.36 4.11 4.09
N VAL A 176 -19.65 4.38 4.28
CA VAL A 176 -20.23 4.58 5.63
C VAL A 176 -20.03 3.34 6.49
N ALA A 177 -20.32 2.14 5.96
CA ALA A 177 -20.10 0.88 6.69
C ALA A 177 -18.62 0.67 7.10
N ALA A 178 -17.68 1.03 6.22
CA ALA A 178 -16.25 0.96 6.53
C ALA A 178 -15.84 1.95 7.64
N VAL A 179 -16.36 3.18 7.60
CA VAL A 179 -16.08 4.22 8.60
C VAL A 179 -16.72 3.87 9.94
N ASP A 180 -18.00 3.52 9.97
CA ASP A 180 -18.72 3.19 11.20
C ASP A 180 -18.11 1.97 11.90
N GLY A 181 -17.60 1.01 11.12
CA GLY A 181 -16.88 -0.16 11.64
C GLY A 181 -15.51 0.13 12.26
N THR A 182 -15.04 1.39 12.24
CA THR A 182 -13.79 1.81 12.91
C THR A 182 -14.01 2.33 14.33
N ASP A 183 -15.21 2.19 14.88
CA ASP A 183 -15.56 2.63 16.24
C ASP A 183 -14.56 2.06 17.28
N PRO A 184 -13.82 2.94 18.00
CA PRO A 184 -12.84 2.56 19.03
C PRO A 184 -13.38 1.62 20.10
N GLU A 185 -14.68 1.64 20.39
CA GLU A 185 -15.29 0.76 21.40
C GLU A 185 -15.48 -0.68 20.91
N THR A 186 -15.37 -0.93 19.61
CA THR A 186 -15.70 -2.22 18.98
C THR A 186 -14.51 -2.92 18.33
N VAL A 187 -13.51 -2.15 17.88
CA VAL A 187 -12.37 -2.68 17.13
C VAL A 187 -11.33 -3.32 18.05
N THR A 188 -10.62 -4.31 17.50
CA THR A 188 -9.65 -5.11 18.26
C THR A 188 -8.43 -4.30 18.70
N ASP A 189 -7.99 -3.32 17.90
CA ASP A 189 -6.84 -2.44 18.18
C ASP A 189 -7.22 -0.98 17.88
N PRO A 190 -7.83 -0.25 18.84
CA PRO A 190 -8.32 1.10 18.62
C PRO A 190 -7.24 2.11 18.21
N GLU A 191 -6.01 1.95 18.71
CA GLU A 191 -4.91 2.85 18.36
C GLU A 191 -4.52 2.67 16.89
N THR A 192 -4.24 1.42 16.47
CA THR A 192 -3.84 1.12 15.09
C THR A 192 -4.95 1.50 14.11
N VAL A 193 -6.19 1.15 14.42
CA VAL A 193 -7.33 1.46 13.55
C VAL A 193 -7.50 2.97 13.42
N GLY A 194 -7.55 3.70 14.54
CA GLY A 194 -7.75 5.15 14.53
C GLY A 194 -6.61 5.93 13.88
N LYS A 195 -5.36 5.54 14.11
CA LYS A 195 -4.18 6.29 13.62
C LYS A 195 -3.69 5.88 12.23
N LEU A 196 -3.88 4.63 11.81
CA LEU A 196 -3.31 4.10 10.56
C LEU A 196 -4.35 3.70 9.51
N MET A 197 -5.56 3.29 9.89
CA MET A 197 -6.54 2.71 8.97
C MET A 197 -7.68 3.66 8.63
N TYR A 198 -8.35 4.20 9.64
CA TYR A 198 -9.41 5.21 9.50
C TYR A 198 -9.02 6.42 8.64
N PRO A 199 -7.79 6.99 8.75
CA PRO A 199 -7.48 8.24 8.04
C PRO A 199 -7.57 8.12 6.53
N ALA A 200 -7.29 6.95 5.95
CA ALA A 200 -7.42 6.73 4.51
C ALA A 200 -8.89 6.79 4.05
N MET A 201 -9.82 6.30 4.86
CA MET A 201 -11.26 6.33 4.57
C MET A 201 -11.79 7.76 4.62
N GLU A 202 -11.37 8.53 5.61
CA GLU A 202 -11.72 9.94 5.71
C GLU A 202 -11.14 10.75 4.56
N MET A 203 -9.88 10.54 4.18
CA MET A 203 -9.29 11.15 2.99
C MET A 203 -10.08 10.78 1.71
N PHE A 204 -10.45 9.52 1.56
CA PHE A 204 -11.23 9.04 0.42
C PHE A 204 -12.63 9.66 0.36
N HIS A 205 -13.30 9.81 1.51
CA HIS A 205 -14.55 10.54 1.62
C HIS A 205 -14.43 11.96 1.04
N ARG A 206 -13.33 12.68 1.33
CA ARG A 206 -13.06 14.01 0.77
C ARG A 206 -12.83 13.99 -0.74
N ILE A 207 -12.19 12.95 -1.27
CA ILE A 207 -12.02 12.75 -2.72
C ILE A 207 -13.39 12.60 -3.40
N VAL A 208 -14.26 11.71 -2.88
CA VAL A 208 -15.61 11.47 -3.42
C VAL A 208 -16.46 12.74 -3.42
N ARG A 209 -16.32 13.56 -2.37
CA ARG A 209 -17.01 14.86 -2.24
C ARG A 209 -16.39 15.99 -3.05
N LYS A 210 -15.22 15.78 -3.67
CA LYS A 210 -14.40 16.83 -4.30
C LYS A 210 -14.08 18.00 -3.36
N ASP A 211 -13.92 17.70 -2.07
CA ASP A 211 -13.63 18.69 -1.03
C ASP A 211 -12.11 18.89 -0.92
N HIS A 212 -11.56 19.81 -1.71
CA HIS A 212 -10.11 20.04 -1.79
C HIS A 212 -9.50 20.48 -0.45
N ALA A 213 -10.18 21.40 0.24
CA ALA A 213 -9.71 21.94 1.51
C ALA A 213 -9.83 20.89 2.63
N GLY A 214 -10.93 20.12 2.64
CA GLY A 214 -11.11 19.01 3.57
C GLY A 214 -10.10 17.89 3.34
N PHE A 215 -9.79 17.56 2.08
CA PHE A 215 -8.76 16.56 1.76
C PHE A 215 -7.40 16.94 2.35
N ASN A 216 -6.94 18.18 2.14
CA ASN A 216 -5.65 18.62 2.67
C ASN A 216 -5.62 18.65 4.21
N ARG A 217 -6.73 19.02 4.87
CA ARG A 217 -6.84 18.91 6.34
C ARG A 217 -6.77 17.45 6.80
N ALA A 218 -7.47 16.54 6.13
CA ALA A 218 -7.45 15.12 6.44
C ALA A 218 -6.06 14.51 6.21
N LEU A 219 -5.36 14.93 5.15
CA LEU A 219 -3.98 14.51 4.88
C LEU A 219 -3.02 14.97 5.98
N VAL A 220 -3.11 16.24 6.42
CA VAL A 220 -2.31 16.73 7.56
C VAL A 220 -2.56 15.89 8.81
N ALA A 221 -3.83 15.64 9.16
CA ALA A 221 -4.18 14.82 10.32
C ALA A 221 -3.64 13.38 10.20
N ALA A 222 -3.79 12.74 9.04
CA ALA A 222 -3.29 11.40 8.78
C ALA A 222 -1.77 11.29 8.99
N LEU A 223 -1.00 12.30 8.57
CA LEU A 223 0.46 12.30 8.75
C LEU A 223 0.87 12.58 10.19
N GLN A 224 0.11 13.41 10.90
CA GLN A 224 0.32 13.66 12.33
C GLN A 224 0.07 12.40 13.14
N TRP A 225 -1.03 11.68 12.88
CA TRP A 225 -1.33 10.41 13.54
C TRP A 225 -0.36 9.29 13.17
N HIS A 226 0.05 9.20 11.90
CA HIS A 226 1.12 8.29 11.49
C HIS A 226 2.41 8.60 12.25
N LYS A 227 2.81 9.87 12.33
CA LYS A 227 3.98 10.29 13.11
C LYS A 227 3.84 9.87 14.56
N GLU A 228 2.73 10.19 15.20
CA GLU A 228 2.46 9.86 16.60
C GLU A 228 2.58 8.34 16.86
N TYR A 229 1.94 7.52 16.03
CA TYR A 229 1.98 6.06 16.14
C TYR A 229 3.40 5.50 16.04
N TRP A 230 4.18 5.98 15.06
CA TRP A 230 5.52 5.45 14.81
C TRP A 230 6.59 6.07 15.72
N THR A 231 6.31 7.15 16.45
CA THR A 231 7.26 7.72 17.43
C THR A 231 7.28 7.01 18.79
N ALA A 232 6.38 6.06 19.04
CA ALA A 232 6.39 5.27 20.27
C ALA A 232 7.72 4.51 20.43
N GLU A 233 8.19 4.34 21.66
CA GLU A 233 9.52 3.81 21.98
C GLU A 233 9.80 2.43 21.36
N ASP A 234 8.77 1.57 21.31
CA ASP A 234 8.81 0.23 20.73
C ASP A 234 8.82 0.20 19.18
N ARG A 235 8.55 1.34 18.53
CA ARG A 235 8.29 1.44 17.07
C ARG A 235 9.18 2.45 16.34
N ALA A 236 9.80 3.39 17.06
CA ALA A 236 10.54 4.54 16.50
C ALA A 236 11.63 4.22 15.48
N ALA A 237 12.21 3.01 15.52
CA ALA A 237 13.26 2.58 14.60
C ALA A 237 12.79 1.51 13.60
N THR A 238 11.49 1.41 13.34
CA THR A 238 10.93 0.39 12.44
C THR A 238 10.66 0.94 11.03
N ILE A 239 11.18 0.25 10.02
CA ILE A 239 11.05 0.60 8.59
C ILE A 239 9.61 0.88 8.14
N PRO A 240 8.56 0.16 8.60
CA PRO A 240 7.18 0.45 8.19
C PRO A 240 6.74 1.90 8.44
N GLY A 241 7.30 2.55 9.46
CA GLY A 241 7.01 3.94 9.82
C GLY A 241 7.61 4.99 8.88
N LEU A 242 8.55 4.61 8.00
CA LEU A 242 9.23 5.57 7.12
C LEU A 242 8.31 6.21 6.07
N VAL A 243 7.25 5.51 5.66
CA VAL A 243 6.29 5.95 4.63
C VAL A 243 4.86 5.59 5.02
N ALA A 244 3.98 6.58 4.94
CA ALA A 244 2.55 6.43 5.19
C ALA A 244 1.85 5.90 3.92
N LEU A 245 1.90 4.58 3.69
CA LEU A 245 1.46 3.95 2.43
C LEU A 245 0.00 4.28 2.05
N ALA A 246 -0.94 4.15 2.99
CA ALA A 246 -2.34 4.41 2.70
C ALA A 246 -2.62 5.91 2.43
N PRO A 247 -2.13 6.87 3.24
CA PRO A 247 -2.17 8.29 2.87
C PRO A 247 -1.48 8.62 1.55
N LEU A 248 -0.36 7.97 1.23
CA LEU A 248 0.34 8.14 -0.05
C LEU A 248 -0.56 7.73 -1.21
N ALA A 249 -1.16 6.54 -1.15
CA ALA A 249 -2.09 6.08 -2.19
C ALA A 249 -3.30 7.02 -2.34
N MET A 250 -3.88 7.52 -1.24
CA MET A 250 -4.98 8.48 -1.31
C MET A 250 -4.55 9.82 -1.90
N ALA A 251 -3.35 10.32 -1.58
CA ALA A 251 -2.77 11.50 -2.22
C ALA A 251 -2.55 11.31 -3.72
N CYS A 252 -2.18 10.10 -4.15
CA CYS A 252 -2.07 9.73 -5.56
C CYS A 252 -3.43 9.78 -6.27
N ILE A 253 -4.48 9.21 -5.68
CA ILE A 253 -5.85 9.28 -6.24
C ILE A 253 -6.33 10.74 -6.30
N ALA A 254 -6.12 11.51 -5.23
CA ALA A 254 -6.54 12.91 -5.15
C ALA A 254 -5.84 13.77 -6.21
N HIS A 255 -4.52 13.63 -6.34
CA HIS A 255 -3.73 14.31 -7.36
C HIS A 255 -4.25 14.00 -8.77
N ASP A 256 -4.50 12.71 -9.04
CA ASP A 256 -4.99 12.26 -10.34
C ASP A 256 -6.44 12.69 -10.63
N ALA A 257 -7.22 12.97 -9.58
CA ALA A 257 -8.55 13.58 -9.64
C ALA A 257 -8.53 15.11 -9.73
N GLY A 258 -7.35 15.75 -9.78
CA GLY A 258 -7.20 17.19 -9.89
C GLY A 258 -7.25 17.96 -8.57
N ILE A 259 -7.18 17.27 -7.43
CA ILE A 259 -7.07 17.91 -6.11
C ILE A 259 -5.60 18.28 -5.86
N PRO A 260 -5.27 19.57 -5.66
CA PRO A 260 -3.91 19.97 -5.34
C PRO A 260 -3.46 19.40 -3.99
N ILE A 261 -2.26 18.84 -3.97
CA ILE A 261 -1.62 18.35 -2.73
C ILE A 261 -0.79 19.49 -2.14
N GLU A 262 -1.27 20.07 -1.06
CA GLU A 262 -0.68 21.24 -0.38
C GLU A 262 0.08 20.84 0.90
N VAL A 263 0.55 19.59 0.96
CA VAL A 263 1.26 19.04 2.10
C VAL A 263 2.60 18.47 1.65
N GLU A 264 3.68 18.85 2.34
CA GLU A 264 5.00 18.28 2.17
C GLU A 264 5.36 17.43 3.39
N SER A 265 5.88 16.23 3.16
CA SER A 265 6.31 15.32 4.21
C SER A 265 7.23 14.24 3.67
N GLU A 266 8.25 13.85 4.44
CA GLU A 266 9.10 12.70 4.10
C GLU A 266 8.38 11.35 4.25
N TYR A 267 7.21 11.31 4.90
CA TYR A 267 6.32 10.14 4.88
C TYR A 267 5.55 10.00 3.57
N LEU A 268 5.58 11.03 2.71
CA LEU A 268 4.88 11.13 1.43
C LEU A 268 5.88 11.48 0.32
N PRO A 269 6.63 10.49 -0.21
CA PRO A 269 7.64 10.76 -1.23
C PRO A 269 7.04 11.48 -2.44
N ALA A 270 7.39 12.76 -2.60
CA ALA A 270 6.67 13.67 -3.50
C ALA A 270 6.74 13.26 -4.98
N VAL A 271 7.80 12.57 -5.40
CA VAL A 271 7.96 12.10 -6.78
C VAL A 271 7.00 10.95 -7.10
N LEU A 272 6.67 10.13 -6.11
CA LEU A 272 5.63 9.10 -6.25
C LEU A 272 4.23 9.70 -6.39
N ILE A 273 3.99 10.94 -5.96
CA ILE A 273 2.69 11.61 -6.15
C ILE A 273 2.58 12.19 -7.56
N LYS A 274 3.64 12.81 -8.08
CA LYS A 274 3.62 13.66 -9.29
C LYS A 274 3.71 12.91 -10.62
N ARG A 275 3.59 11.57 -10.62
CA ARG A 275 3.67 10.69 -11.81
C ARG A 275 5.00 10.74 -12.56
N ASN A 276 6.08 11.24 -11.96
CA ASN A 276 7.33 11.48 -12.68
C ASN A 276 7.93 10.23 -13.35
N TRP A 277 7.62 9.03 -12.85
CA TRP A 277 8.15 7.77 -13.39
C TRP A 277 7.15 6.96 -14.23
N CYS A 278 5.88 7.38 -14.29
CA CYS A 278 4.83 6.60 -14.92
C CYS A 278 5.01 6.56 -16.45
N GLY A 279 5.17 5.35 -17.00
CA GLY A 279 5.37 5.13 -18.44
C GLY A 279 6.83 5.25 -18.92
N GLU A 280 7.79 5.53 -18.02
CA GLU A 280 9.21 5.58 -18.38
C GLU A 280 9.83 4.18 -18.52
N PHE A 281 9.27 3.18 -17.84
CA PHE A 281 9.76 1.80 -17.84
C PHE A 281 8.59 0.80 -17.95
N PRO A 282 8.79 -0.37 -18.59
CA PRO A 282 7.80 -1.44 -18.60
C PRO A 282 7.55 -1.95 -17.17
N THR A 283 6.30 -1.93 -16.74
CA THR A 283 5.82 -2.27 -15.39
C THR A 283 4.91 -3.49 -15.36
#